data_AF-A0AAX2I970-F1
#
_entry.id   AF-A0AAX2I970-F1
#
_cell.length_a   1.000
_cell.length_b   1.000
_cell.length_c   1.000
_cell.angle_alpha   90.00
_cell.angle_beta   90.00
_cell.angle_gamma   90.00
#
_symmetry.space_group_name_H-M   'P 1'
#
loop_
_entity.id
_entity.type
_entity.pdbx_description
1 polymer ?
#
loop_
_entity_poly.entity_id
_entity_poly.type
_entity_poly.pdbx_seq_one_letter_code
_entity_poly.pdbx_strand_id
1 'polypeptide(L)'
;MKEIPTHYYCHLVGGIQTKNKLQGQFSCFLREMDGELYQAKELSKIKEYIIEKAKELNEEFPRCKPLNISFAQYSEKDKHHLCGFEFSNFILMPAYLIKI
;
A
#
# COMPACT_ATOMS: atom_id res chain seq x y z
N MET A 1 -9.62 -24.27 10.34
CA MET A 1 -9.91 -22.90 10.79
C MET A 1 -9.30 -21.94 9.79
N LYS A 2 -9.98 -20.85 9.40
CA LYS A 2 -9.29 -19.79 8.65
C LYS A 2 -8.32 -19.14 9.64
N GLU A 3 -7.02 -19.35 9.43
CA GLU A 3 -5.98 -18.79 10.28
C GLU A 3 -6.12 -17.26 10.32
N ILE A 4 -5.95 -16.66 11.49
CA ILE A 4 -5.90 -15.20 11.64
C ILE A 4 -4.50 -14.77 11.17
N PRO A 5 -4.38 -13.78 10.25
CA PRO A 5 -3.08 -13.30 9.81
C PRO A 5 -2.26 -12.83 11.01
N THR A 6 -1.01 -13.30 11.08
CA THR A 6 -0.05 -12.83 12.10
C THR A 6 0.72 -11.61 11.62
N HIS A 7 0.86 -11.48 10.31
CA HIS A 7 1.63 -10.45 9.63
C HIS A 7 0.93 -10.01 8.35
N TYR A 8 1.39 -8.89 7.80
CA TYR A 8 1.05 -8.41 6.47
C TYR A 8 2.32 -8.16 5.69
N TYR A 9 2.40 -8.77 4.51
CA TYR A 9 3.46 -8.59 3.53
C TYR A 9 3.05 -7.49 2.55
N CYS A 10 3.91 -6.50 2.37
CA CYS A 10 3.73 -5.46 1.38
C CYS A 10 4.07 -6.02 0.00
N HIS A 11 3.06 -6.15 -0.86
CA HIS A 11 3.21 -6.70 -2.21
C HIS A 11 2.86 -5.65 -3.25
N LEU A 12 3.87 -5.22 -4.00
CA LEU A 12 3.70 -4.41 -5.19
C LEU A 12 3.67 -5.31 -6.43
N VAL A 13 2.65 -5.14 -7.26
CA VAL A 13 2.46 -5.90 -8.50
C VAL A 13 2.33 -4.96 -9.68
N GLY A 14 3.11 -5.28 -10.71
CA GLY A 14 3.14 -4.53 -11.95
C GLY A 14 3.74 -3.13 -11.76
N GLY A 15 3.45 -2.27 -12.72
CA GLY A 15 4.00 -0.92 -12.76
C GLY A 15 3.97 -0.41 -14.19
N ILE A 16 3.24 0.68 -14.41
CA ILE A 16 3.29 1.43 -15.68
C ILE A 16 3.94 2.79 -15.45
N GLN A 17 4.29 3.46 -16.55
CA GLN A 17 4.87 4.79 -16.48
C GLN A 17 3.91 5.80 -15.84
N THR A 18 4.37 6.49 -14.80
CA THR A 18 3.63 7.58 -14.12
C THR A 18 3.60 8.85 -14.97
N LYS A 19 2.57 9.69 -14.83
CA LYS A 19 2.37 10.87 -15.68
C LYS A 19 2.99 12.16 -15.12
N ASN A 20 3.22 12.25 -13.82
CA ASN A 20 3.77 13.44 -13.19
C ASN A 20 4.71 13.09 -12.01
N LYS A 21 5.42 14.12 -11.51
CA LYS A 21 6.43 13.96 -10.46
C LYS A 21 5.85 13.43 -9.15
N LEU A 22 4.66 13.91 -8.75
CA LEU A 22 3.97 13.44 -7.54
C LEU A 22 3.73 11.92 -7.61
N GLN A 23 3.12 11.44 -8.70
CA GLN A 23 2.86 10.02 -8.94
C GLN A 23 4.17 9.20 -8.98
N GLY A 24 5.22 9.75 -9.59
CA GLY A 24 6.54 9.12 -9.60
C GLY A 24 7.13 8.94 -8.21
N GLN A 25 7.09 9.99 -7.37
CA GLN A 25 7.57 9.95 -5.98
C GLN A 25 6.77 8.94 -5.14
N PHE A 26 5.44 8.95 -5.27
CA PHE A 26 4.61 7.99 -4.56
C PHE A 26 4.85 6.54 -5.04
N SER A 27 5.08 6.32 -6.34
CA SER A 27 5.46 5.00 -6.85
C SER A 27 6.82 4.53 -6.31
N CYS A 28 7.81 5.42 -6.20
CA CYS A 28 9.10 5.10 -5.56
C CYS A 28 8.91 4.69 -4.11
N PHE A 29 8.15 5.46 -3.34
CA PHE A 29 7.81 5.13 -1.95
C PHE A 29 7.16 3.75 -1.80
N LEU A 30 6.17 3.41 -2.63
CA LEU A 30 5.53 2.08 -2.59
C LEU A 30 6.50 0.94 -2.96
N ARG A 31 7.49 1.20 -3.82
CA ARG A 31 8.54 0.22 -4.15
C ARG A 31 9.52 0.01 -3.00
N GLU A 32 9.83 1.05 -2.25
CA GLU A 32 10.68 0.92 -1.05
C GLU A 32 10.01 0.06 0.03
N MET A 33 8.68 0.09 0.10
CA MET A 33 7.91 -0.77 0.99
C MET A 33 7.70 -2.19 0.47
N ASP A 34 7.91 -2.45 -0.82
CA ASP A 34 7.69 -3.79 -1.39
C ASP A 34 8.68 -4.80 -0.77
N GLY A 35 8.17 -5.94 -0.33
CA GLY A 35 8.97 -6.93 0.38
C GLY A 35 8.92 -6.82 1.91
N GLU A 36 8.51 -5.67 2.46
CA GLU A 36 8.46 -5.47 3.90
C GLU A 36 7.36 -6.30 4.57
N LEU A 37 7.61 -6.71 5.82
CA LEU A 37 6.72 -7.55 6.61
C LEU A 37 6.44 -6.89 7.95
N TYR A 38 5.15 -6.69 8.25
CA TYR A 38 4.72 -6.03 9.48
C TYR A 38 3.79 -6.93 10.29
N GLN A 39 3.72 -6.71 11.61
CA GLN A 39 2.80 -7.46 12.45
C GLN A 39 1.35 -7.07 12.15
N ALA A 40 0.42 -8.02 12.26
CA ALA A 40 -0.99 -7.76 11.98
C ALA A 40 -1.60 -6.65 12.85
N LYS A 41 -1.09 -6.48 14.08
CA LYS A 41 -1.49 -5.39 14.99
C LYS A 41 -1.14 -3.98 14.47
N GLU A 42 -0.23 -3.89 13.52
CA GLU A 42 0.27 -2.63 12.93
C GLU A 42 -0.44 -2.27 11.63
N LEU A 43 -1.35 -3.13 11.15
CA LEU A 43 -2.07 -2.94 9.90
C LEU A 43 -2.66 -1.54 9.74
N SER A 44 -3.35 -1.03 10.77
CA SER A 44 -3.93 0.32 10.74
C SER A 44 -2.87 1.40 10.60
N LYS A 45 -1.75 1.26 11.31
CA LYS A 45 -0.63 2.22 11.25
C LYS A 45 0.03 2.26 9.89
N ILE A 46 0.20 1.10 9.23
CA ILE A 46 0.78 1.02 7.88
C ILE A 46 -0.14 1.70 6.87
N LYS A 47 -1.44 1.45 6.95
CA LYS A 47 -2.44 2.10 6.08
C LYS A 47 -2.42 3.61 6.27
N GLU A 48 -2.45 4.08 7.51
CA GLU A 48 -2.36 5.50 7.86
C GLU A 48 -1.06 6.10 7.34
N TYR A 49 0.08 5.43 7.53
CA TYR A 49 1.39 5.90 7.05
C TYR A 49 1.42 6.13 5.53
N ILE A 50 0.87 5.18 4.76
CA ILE A 50 0.78 5.29 3.30
C ILE A 50 -0.16 6.45 2.90
N ILE A 51 -1.29 6.62 3.59
CA ILE A 51 -2.25 7.71 3.35
C ILE A 51 -1.63 9.07 3.66
N GLU A 52 -0.97 9.22 4.81
CA GLU A 52 -0.29 10.45 5.20
C GLU A 52 0.84 10.78 4.22
N LYS A 53 1.59 9.79 3.73
CA LYS A 53 2.61 10.04 2.72
C LYS A 53 2.03 10.59 1.41
N ALA A 54 0.86 10.11 0.99
CA ALA A 54 0.18 10.67 -0.18
C ALA A 54 -0.28 12.12 0.06
N LYS A 55 -0.75 12.46 1.27
CA LYS A 55 -1.12 13.84 1.64
C LYS A 55 0.09 14.77 1.65
N GLU A 56 1.20 14.35 2.26
CA GLU A 56 2.47 15.09 2.26
C GLU A 56 2.91 15.41 0.81
N LEU A 57 2.87 14.42 -0.08
CA LEU A 57 3.22 14.62 -1.49
C LEU A 57 2.22 15.51 -2.24
N ASN A 58 0.93 15.48 -1.87
CA ASN A 58 -0.06 16.41 -2.44
C ASN A 58 0.26 17.86 -2.07
N GLU A 59 0.72 18.11 -0.85
CA GLU A 59 1.15 19.44 -0.39
C GLU A 59 2.46 19.89 -1.06
N GLU A 60 3.42 18.98 -1.25
CA GLU A 60 4.69 19.28 -1.92
C GLU A 60 4.50 19.58 -3.43
N PHE A 61 3.54 18.92 -4.08
CA PHE A 61 3.28 19.03 -5.52
C PHE A 61 1.88 19.56 -5.85
N PRO A 62 1.51 20.80 -5.43
CA PRO A 62 0.14 21.31 -5.51
C PRO A 62 -0.36 21.53 -6.96
N ARG A 63 0.55 21.56 -7.94
CA ARG A 63 0.23 21.68 -9.37
C ARG A 63 -0.11 20.33 -10.02
N CYS A 64 0.18 19.21 -9.37
CA CYS A 64 -0.17 17.88 -9.88
C CYS A 64 -1.61 17.53 -9.47
N LYS A 65 -2.26 16.64 -10.23
CA LYS A 65 -3.53 16.05 -9.79
C LYS A 65 -3.29 15.31 -8.46
N PRO A 66 -4.03 15.61 -7.38
CA PRO A 66 -3.78 15.02 -6.07
C PRO A 66 -4.08 13.53 -6.05
N LEU A 67 -3.33 12.81 -5.24
CA LEU A 67 -3.58 11.42 -4.88
C LEU A 67 -4.72 11.37 -3.85
N ASN A 68 -5.79 10.70 -4.22
CA ASN A 68 -6.92 10.41 -3.33
C ASN A 68 -6.97 8.89 -3.12
N ILE A 69 -6.21 8.42 -2.14
CA ILE A 69 -6.02 6.98 -1.90
C ILE A 69 -6.79 6.49 -0.69
N SER A 70 -7.11 5.19 -0.70
CA SER A 70 -7.75 4.49 0.41
C SER A 70 -7.42 3.00 0.36
N PHE A 71 -7.84 2.23 1.36
CA PHE A 71 -7.71 0.78 1.35
C PHE A 71 -9.08 0.11 1.35
N ALA A 72 -9.26 -0.89 0.49
CA ALA A 72 -10.46 -1.72 0.45
C ALA A 72 -10.12 -3.20 0.52
N GLN A 73 -11.05 -4.00 1.04
CA GLN A 73 -11.04 -5.45 0.90
C GLN A 73 -12.09 -5.83 -0.15
N TYR A 74 -11.73 -6.72 -1.08
CA TYR A 74 -12.65 -7.25 -2.08
C TYR A 74 -13.15 -8.63 -1.65
N SER A 75 -13.39 -9.54 -2.60
CA SER A 75 -13.82 -10.92 -2.34
C SER A 75 -12.79 -11.75 -1.57
N GLU A 76 -11.51 -11.35 -1.64
CA GLU A 76 -10.42 -12.04 -0.97
C GLU A 76 -10.26 -11.58 0.48
N LYS A 77 -10.61 -12.48 1.41
CA LYS A 77 -10.54 -12.22 2.85
C LYS A 77 -9.13 -11.78 3.26
N ASP A 78 -9.08 -10.73 4.09
CA ASP A 78 -7.87 -10.19 4.68
C ASP A 78 -6.83 -9.61 3.70
N LYS A 79 -7.09 -9.56 2.38
CA LYS A 79 -6.26 -8.79 1.44
C LYS A 79 -6.73 -7.34 1.39
N HIS A 80 -5.80 -6.40 1.63
CA HIS A 80 -6.13 -4.97 1.61
C HIS A 80 -5.46 -4.32 0.40
N HIS A 81 -6.27 -3.89 -0.55
CA HIS A 81 -5.82 -3.28 -1.79
C HIS A 81 -5.76 -1.77 -1.63
N LEU A 82 -4.66 -1.17 -2.09
CA LEU A 82 -4.57 0.28 -2.25
C LEU A 82 -5.42 0.70 -3.44
N CYS A 83 -6.41 1.54 -3.19
CA CYS A 83 -7.30 2.13 -4.18
C CYS A 83 -6.88 3.58 -4.46
N GLY A 84 -7.22 4.09 -5.65
CA GLY A 84 -6.95 5.48 -6.03
C GLY A 84 -5.55 5.74 -6.61
N PHE A 85 -4.76 4.69 -6.85
CA PHE A 85 -3.48 4.77 -7.55
C PHE A 85 -3.42 3.77 -8.72
N GLU A 86 -3.55 4.27 -9.95
CA GLU A 86 -3.73 3.44 -11.15
C GLU A 86 -2.42 2.93 -11.78
N PHE A 87 -1.26 3.37 -11.27
CA PHE A 87 0.04 3.11 -11.90
C PHE A 87 0.70 1.82 -11.43
N SER A 88 0.25 1.26 -10.33
CA SER A 88 0.73 0.00 -9.77
C SER A 88 -0.30 -0.57 -8.79
N ASN A 89 -0.35 -1.89 -8.65
CA ASN A 89 -1.20 -2.51 -7.64
C ASN A 89 -0.39 -2.74 -6.37
N PHE A 90 -0.76 -2.10 -5.27
CA PHE A 90 -0.15 -2.34 -3.96
C PHE A 90 -1.15 -3.05 -3.05
N ILE A 91 -0.73 -4.16 -2.46
CA ILE A 91 -1.58 -5.05 -1.67
C ILE A 91 -0.87 -5.38 -0.36
N LEU A 92 -1.55 -5.18 0.77
CA LEU A 92 -1.13 -5.77 2.04
C LEU A 92 -1.68 -7.20 2.09
N MET A 93 -0.81 -8.16 1.79
CA MET A 93 -1.15 -9.58 1.74
C MET A 93 -1.07 -10.21 3.13
N PRO A 94 -2.06 -11.02 3.55
CA PRO A 94 -2.00 -11.71 4.83
C PRO A 94 -0.85 -12.73 4.83
N ALA A 95 -0.09 -12.77 5.92
CA ALA A 95 1.02 -13.69 6.13
C ALA A 95 0.94 -14.36 7.52
N TYR A 96 1.43 -15.60 7.58
CA TYR A 96 1.28 -16.49 8.73
C TYR A 96 2.65 -16.98 9.19
N LEU A 97 2.94 -16.80 10.49
CA LEU A 97 4.15 -17.31 11.10
C LEU A 97 4.03 -18.83 11.26
N ILE A 98 4.81 -19.58 10.49
CA ILE A 98 4.92 -21.03 10.63
C ILE A 98 5.95 -21.33 11.73
N LYS A 99 5.57 -22.10 12.74
CA LYS A 99 6.51 -22.67 13.72
C LYS A 99 7.01 -24.00 13.18
N ILE A 100 8.31 -24.08 12.88
CA ILE A 100 9.01 -25.31 12.47
C ILE A 100 9.59 -25.97 13.72
#